data_AF-A0A6V7J1Q6-F1
#
_entry.id   AF-A0A6V7J1Q6-F1
#
_cell.length_a   1.000
_cell.length_b   1.000
_cell.length_c   1.000
_cell.angle_alpha   90.00
_cell.angle_beta   90.00
_cell.angle_gamma   90.00
#
_symmetry.space_group_name_H-M   'P 1'
#
loop_
_entity.id
_entity.type
_entity.pdbx_description
1 polymer ?
#
loop_
_entity_poly.entity_id
_entity_poly.type
_entity_poly.pdbx_seq_one_letter_code
_entity_poly.pdbx_strand_id
1 'polypeptide(L)' 'VRGKEMVEYICEYLRTLEGKRVTANVDPGYLRPLLPGEAPIKPENWDDIMRDVETKIMPG' A
#
# COMPACT_ATOMS: atom_id res chain seq x y z
N VAL A 1 2.72 -5.39 -18.85
CA VAL A 1 1.39 -4.85 -18.47
C VAL A 1 1.42 -4.27 -17.05
N ARG A 2 1.92 -5.01 -16.04
CA ARG A 2 2.04 -4.53 -14.64
C ARG A 2 2.77 -3.19 -14.44
N GLY A 3 3.81 -2.88 -15.23
CA GLY A 3 4.46 -1.57 -15.17
C GLY A 3 3.55 -0.39 -15.54
N LYS A 4 2.63 -0.59 -16.50
CA LYS A 4 1.61 0.41 -16.86
C LYS A 4 0.63 0.62 -15.70
N GLU A 5 0.20 -0.47 -15.04
CA GLU A 5 -0.69 -0.41 -13.88
C GLU A 5 -0.06 0.40 -12.73
N MET A 6 1.24 0.22 -12.46
CA MET A 6 1.94 1.03 -11.47
C MET A 6 2.02 2.52 -11.84
N VAL A 7 2.23 2.82 -13.12
CA VAL A 7 2.22 4.22 -13.59
C VAL A 7 0.83 4.84 -13.44
N GLU A 8 -0.22 4.12 -13.84
CA GLU A 8 -1.62 4.56 -13.68
C GLU A 8 -1.97 4.77 -12.21
N TYR A 9 -1.49 3.88 -11.33
CA TYR A 9 -1.64 3.99 -9.89
C TYR A 9 -1.00 5.26 -9.32
N ILE A 10 0.25 5.55 -9.68
CA ILE A 10 0.94 6.78 -9.25
C ILE A 10 0.20 8.02 -9.75
N CYS A 11 -0.23 8.02 -11.02
CA CYS A 11 -1.02 9.12 -11.56
C CYS A 11 -2.31 9.34 -10.77
N GLU A 12 -3.02 8.27 -10.41
CA GLU A 12 -4.27 8.38 -9.66
C GLU A 12 -4.06 8.83 -8.22
N TYR A 13 -2.99 8.34 -7.57
CA TYR A 13 -2.59 8.83 -6.26
C TYR A 13 -2.35 10.35 -6.27
N LEU A 14 -1.59 10.86 -7.26
CA LEU A 14 -1.31 12.28 -7.38
C LEU A 14 -2.55 13.11 -7.70
N ARG A 15 -3.48 12.60 -8.53
CA ARG A 15 -4.75 13.28 -8.84
C ARG A 15 -5.66 13.41 -7.62
N THR A 16 -5.69 12.39 -6.76
CA THR A 16 -6.59 12.34 -5.60
C THR A 16 -5.94 12.84 -4.31
N LEU A 17 -4.69 13.31 -4.38
CA LEU A 17 -3.90 13.72 -3.22
C LEU A 17 -4.57 14.83 -2.40
N GLU A 18 -5.24 15.78 -3.06
CA GLU A 18 -5.96 16.88 -2.39
C GLU A 18 -7.07 16.39 -1.43
N GLY A 19 -7.67 15.22 -1.71
CA GLY A 19 -8.69 14.61 -0.86
C GLY A 19 -8.14 13.76 0.27
N LYS A 20 -6.82 13.54 0.32
CA LYS A 20 -6.18 12.70 1.33
C LYS A 20 -5.66 13.55 2.49
N ARG A 21 -5.70 12.98 3.70
CA ARG A 21 -5.17 13.64 4.89
C ARG A 21 -3.63 13.69 4.80
N VAL A 22 -3.05 14.86 5.04
CA VAL A 22 -1.58 15.05 5.00
C VAL A 22 -0.87 14.35 6.16
N THR A 23 -1.52 14.27 7.32
CA THR A 23 -0.99 13.58 8.50
C THR A 23 -1.62 12.21 8.66
N ALA A 24 -0.79 11.20 8.86
CA ALA A 24 -1.25 9.86 9.18
C ALA A 24 -2.05 9.83 10.49
N ASN A 25 -3.04 8.95 10.58
CA ASN A 25 -3.86 8.75 11.78
C ASN A 25 -3.65 7.36 12.37
N VAL A 26 -2.39 7.00 12.60
CA VAL A 26 -1.97 5.67 13.03
C VAL A 26 -1.03 5.76 14.22
N ASP A 27 -1.05 4.73 15.05
CA ASP A 27 -0.17 4.64 16.21
C ASP A 27 1.24 4.17 15.83
N PRO A 28 2.27 4.57 16.60
CA PRO A 28 3.61 4.02 16.43
C PRO A 28 3.60 2.49 16.45
N GLY A 29 4.14 1.88 15.39
CA GLY A 29 4.20 0.43 15.26
C GLY A 29 2.95 -0.26 14.72
N TYR A 30 1.91 0.49 14.29
CA TYR A 30 0.65 -0.08 13.77
C TYR A 30 0.85 -1.08 12.61
N LEU A 31 1.90 -0.91 11.81
CA LEU A 31 2.15 -1.74 10.64
C LEU A 31 2.66 -3.14 11.01
N ARG A 32 3.41 -3.27 12.11
CA ARG A 32 4.03 -4.54 12.53
C ARG A 32 3.02 -5.68 12.76
N PRO A 33 1.89 -5.49 13.46
CA PRO A 33 0.88 -6.55 13.61
C PRO A 33 0.11 -6.86 12.31
N LEU A 34 0.17 -6.01 11.29
CA LEU A 34 -0.54 -6.22 10.00
C LEU A 34 0.28 -7.02 8.98
N LEU A 35 1.57 -7.21 9.25
CA LEU A 35 2.49 -7.92 8.37
C LEU A 35 2.88 -9.27 8.98
N PRO A 36 3.20 -10.27 8.14
CA PRO A 36 3.74 -11.53 8.61
C PRO A 36 5.09 -11.30 9.33
N GLY A 37 5.36 -12.12 10.35
CA GLY A 37 6.60 -12.02 11.14
C GLY A 37 7.86 -12.42 10.39
N GLU A 38 7.72 -13.08 9.24
CA GLU A 38 8.79 -13.53 8.37
C GLU A 38 8.42 -13.38 6.89
N ALA A 39 9.41 -13.34 6.01
CA ALA A 39 9.19 -13.22 4.58
C ALA A 39 8.57 -14.52 4.01
N PRO A 40 7.65 -14.41 3.04
CA PRO A 40 7.05 -15.58 2.42
C PRO A 40 8.09 -16.38 1.62
N ILE A 41 8.06 -17.71 1.75
CA ILE A 41 8.96 -18.63 1.02
C ILE A 41 8.53 -18.76 -0.45
N LYS A 42 7.23 -18.59 -0.71
CA LYS A 42 6.63 -18.67 -2.05
C LYS A 42 6.25 -17.28 -2.54
N PRO A 43 6.26 -17.06 -3.86
CA PRO A 43 5.79 -15.81 -4.43
C PRO A 43 4.31 -15.59 -4.11
N GLU A 44 3.95 -14.34 -3.86
CA GLU A 44 2.58 -13.88 -3.68
C GLU A 44 2.02 -13.34 -5.00
N ASN A 45 0.69 -13.33 -5.13
CA ASN A 45 0.06 -12.71 -6.28
C ASN A 45 0.24 -11.19 -6.22
N TRP A 46 0.51 -10.58 -7.36
CA TRP A 46 0.63 -9.13 -7.48
C TRP A 46 -0.58 -8.37 -6.96
N ASP A 47 -1.79 -8.92 -7.19
CA ASP A 47 -3.03 -8.27 -6.76
C ASP A 47 -3.18 -8.28 -5.22
N ASP A 48 -2.59 -9.28 -4.54
CA ASP A 48 -2.54 -9.34 -3.07
C ASP A 48 -1.57 -8.29 -2.52
N ILE A 49 -0.41 -8.11 -3.18
CA ILE A 49 0.58 -7.08 -2.81
C ILE A 49 -0.03 -5.67 -2.94
N MET A 50 -0.70 -5.38 -4.05
CA MET A 50 -1.32 -4.07 -4.25
C MET A 50 -2.47 -3.80 -3.26
N ARG A 51 -3.22 -4.84 -2.87
CA ARG A 51 -4.23 -4.72 -1.82
C ARG A 51 -3.60 -4.37 -0.47
N ASP A 52 -2.45 -4.93 -0.15
CA ASP A 52 -1.72 -4.60 1.08
C ASP A 52 -1.18 -3.17 1.05
N VAL A 53 -0.74 -2.67 -0.11
CA VAL A 53 -0.37 -1.25 -0.28
C VAL A 53 -1.55 -0.33 0.06
N GLU A 54 -2.74 -0.61 -0.49
CA GLU A 54 -3.94 0.20 -0.23
C GLU A 54 -4.41 0.14 1.23
N THR A 55 -4.37 -1.03 1.84
CA THR A 55 -5.02 -1.26 3.14
C THR A 55 -4.07 -1.09 4.34
N LYS A 56 -2.77 -1.32 4.16
CA LYS A 56 -1.78 -1.29 5.25
C LYS A 56 -0.81 -0.11 5.15
N ILE A 57 -0.44 0.30 3.93
CA ILE A 57 0.54 1.37 3.70
C ILE A 57 -0.13 2.74 3.59
N MET A 58 -1.15 2.90 2.74
CA MET A 58 -1.82 4.21 2.50
C MET A 58 -2.43 4.89 3.73
N PRO A 59 -2.88 4.20 4.80
CA PRO A 59 -3.38 4.87 6.01
C PRO A 59 -2.30 5.55 6.87
N GLY A 60 -1.03 5.15 6.68
CA GLY A 60 0.11 5.59 7.47
C GLY A 60 0.84 6.82 6.94
#